data_AF-A0A437QG98-F1
#
_entry.id   AF-A0A437QG98-F1
#
_cell.length_a   1.000
_cell.length_b   1.000
_cell.length_c   1.000
_cell.angle_alpha   90.00
_cell.angle_beta   90.00
_cell.angle_gamma   90.00
#
_symmetry.space_group_name_H-M   'P 1'
#
loop_
_entity.id
_entity.type
_entity.pdbx_description
1 polymer ?
#
loop_
_entity_poly.entity_id
_entity_poly.type
_entity_poly.pdbx_seq_one_letter_code
_entity_poly.pdbx_strand_id
1 'polypeptide(L)' 'MAADEQVAVFDRFGWYWQPASWLQQMSPQDAVTATRQAIDLSPITAALQSDAAQQQQRAAAKRSVMQHLLDSLEQQRF' A
#
# COMPACT_ATOMS: atom_id res chain seq x y z
N MET A 1 14.78 27.18 24.87
CA MET A 1 14.79 25.81 24.35
C MET A 1 13.62 25.69 23.40
N ALA A 2 13.85 25.89 22.11
CA ALA A 2 12.82 25.69 21.09
C ALA A 2 12.97 24.25 20.60
N ALA A 3 11.90 23.48 20.72
CA ALA A 3 11.81 22.18 20.08
C ALA A 3 11.75 22.43 18.56
N ASP A 4 12.88 22.24 17.88
CA ASP A 4 12.88 22.14 16.43
C ASP A 4 12.09 20.88 16.08
N GLU A 5 10.85 21.07 15.64
CA GLU A 5 10.06 20.07 14.94
C GLU A 5 10.93 19.53 13.80
N GLN A 6 11.49 18.33 14.00
CA GLN A 6 12.18 17.60 12.94
C GLN A 6 11.12 17.08 11.97
N VAL A 7 10.65 17.97 11.09
CA VAL A 7 9.76 17.62 10.00
C VAL A 7 10.59 16.86 8.97
N ALA A 8 10.39 15.55 8.92
CA ALA A 8 10.86 14.71 7.83
C ALA A 8 10.46 15.34 6.48
N VAL A 9 11.45 15.63 5.62
CA VAL A 9 11.21 16.15 4.28
C VAL A 9 11.18 14.98 3.30
N PHE A 10 10.02 14.77 2.68
CA PHE A 10 9.85 13.80 1.59
C PHE A 10 10.06 14.51 0.25
N ASP A 11 10.76 13.87 -0.69
CA ASP A 11 10.87 14.41 -2.04
C ASP A 11 9.62 14.12 -2.89
N ARG A 12 9.61 14.65 -4.12
CA ARG A 12 8.50 14.47 -5.09
C ARG A 12 8.27 13.02 -5.53
N PHE A 13 9.18 12.10 -5.21
CA PHE A 13 9.09 10.67 -5.50
C PHE A 13 8.74 9.87 -4.24
N GLY A 14 8.45 10.54 -3.12
CA GLY A 14 8.14 9.92 -1.83
C GLY A 14 9.38 9.36 -1.13
N TRP A 15 10.59 9.71 -1.59
CA TRP A 15 11.81 9.25 -0.96
C TRP A 15 12.11 10.12 0.25
N TYR A 16 12.50 9.43 1.30
CA TYR A 16 12.83 10.01 2.58
C TYR A 16 14.27 10.52 2.55
N TRP A 17 14.44 11.83 2.71
CA TRP A 17 15.77 12.43 2.84
C TRP A 17 15.91 13.06 4.23
N GLN A 18 16.73 12.41 5.04
CA GLN A 18 17.19 12.95 6.32
C GLN A 18 18.13 14.14 6.06
N PRO A 19 17.97 15.28 6.76
CA PRO A 19 18.91 16.40 6.65
C PRO A 19 20.35 15.94 6.90
N ALA A 20 21.32 16.49 6.16
CA ALA A 20 22.73 16.13 6.32
C ALA A 20 23.26 16.36 7.75
N SER A 21 22.68 17.31 8.49
CA SER A 21 22.96 17.55 9.92
C SER A 21 22.55 16.40 10.82
N TRP A 22 21.52 15.63 10.44
CA TRP A 22 21.07 14.45 11.16
C TRP A 22 22.07 13.29 11.02
N LEU A 23 22.68 13.15 9.83
CA LEU A 23 23.77 12.20 9.61
C LEU A 23 25.04 12.52 10.40
N GLN A 24 25.23 13.77 10.85
CA GLN A 24 26.37 14.15 11.70
C GLN A 24 26.16 13.80 13.17
N GLN A 25 24.92 13.62 13.60
CA GLN A 25 24.56 13.29 14.99
C GLN A 25 24.21 11.81 15.17
N MET A 26 23.85 11.13 14.07
CA MET A 26 23.49 9.73 14.05
C MET A 26 24.72 8.84 13.80
N SER A 27 24.84 7.74 14.56
CA SER A 27 25.89 6.76 14.30
C SER A 27 25.67 6.09 12.93
N PRO A 28 26.73 5.69 12.20
CA PRO A 28 26.58 4.97 10.94
C PRO A 28 25.69 3.71 11.05
N GLN A 29 25.68 3.06 12.23
CA GLN A 29 24.85 1.87 12.49
C GLN A 29 23.37 2.21 12.64
N ASP A 30 23.04 3.33 13.28
CA ASP A 30 21.66 3.79 13.40
C ASP A 30 21.12 4.25 12.04
N ALA A 31 21.95 4.89 11.20
CA ALA A 31 21.55 5.30 9.85
C ALA A 31 21.24 4.08 8.95
N VAL A 32 22.06 3.03 9.03
CA VAL A 32 21.81 1.76 8.33
C VAL A 32 20.54 1.08 8.85
N THR A 33 20.31 1.09 10.16
CA THR A 33 19.11 0.51 10.78
C THR A 33 17.85 1.27 10.36
N ALA A 34 17.87 2.60 10.43
CA ALA A 34 16.76 3.46 9.99
C ALA A 34 16.46 3.29 8.50
N THR A 35 17.50 3.19 7.66
CA THR A 35 17.34 2.94 6.22
C THR A 35 16.72 1.57 5.94
N ARG A 36 17.11 0.52 6.69
CA ARG A 36 16.51 -0.82 6.57
C ARG A 36 15.05 -0.84 7.03
N GLN A 37 14.72 -0.11 8.09
CA GLN A 37 13.35 -0.02 8.61
C GLN A 37 12.45 0.86 7.76
N ALA A 38 13.00 1.87 7.07
CA ALA A 38 12.25 2.73 6.16
C ALA A 38 11.66 1.96 4.95
N ILE A 39 12.15 0.75 4.67
CA ILE A 39 11.67 -0.14 3.61
C ILE A 39 10.89 -1.29 4.24
N ASP A 40 9.92 -1.01 5.11
CA ASP A 40 8.91 -2.01 5.47
C ASP A 40 7.76 -1.97 4.46
N LEU A 41 7.83 -2.88 3.48
CA LEU A 41 6.81 -3.03 2.43
C LEU A 41 5.65 -3.95 2.85
N SER A 42 5.69 -4.54 4.05
CA SER A 42 4.67 -5.46 4.55
C SER A 42 3.26 -4.85 4.56
N PRO A 43 3.02 -3.62 5.07
CA PRO A 43 1.68 -3.03 5.07
C PRO A 43 1.17 -2.74 3.65
N ILE A 44 2.03 -2.30 2.74
CA ILE A 44 1.68 -2.05 1.32
C ILE A 44 1.33 -3.38 0.64
N THR A 45 2.12 -4.42 0.88
CA THR A 45 1.88 -5.76 0.34
C THR A 45 0.55 -6.33 0.83
N ALA A 46 0.25 -6.20 2.12
CA ALA A 46 -1.02 -6.65 2.69
C ALA A 46 -2.22 -5.90 2.11
N ALA A 47 -2.12 -4.59 1.94
CA ALA A 47 -3.17 -3.79 1.31
C ALA A 47 -3.45 -4.23 -0.13
N LEU A 48 -2.39 -4.41 -0.93
CA LEU A 48 -2.51 -4.87 -2.32
C LEU A 48 -3.13 -6.27 -2.43
N GLN A 49 -2.78 -7.19 -1.52
CA GLN A 49 -3.37 -8.52 -1.47
C GLN A 49 -4.87 -8.47 -1.10
N SER A 50 -5.24 -7.64 -0.13
CA SER A 50 -6.64 -7.42 0.23
C SER A 50 -7.45 -6.88 -0.94
N ASP A 51 -6.92 -5.88 -1.65
CA ASP A 51 -7.59 -5.29 -2.82
C ASP A 51 -7.74 -6.29 -3.95
N ALA A 52 -6.70 -7.10 -4.23
CA ALA A 52 -6.77 -8.15 -5.23
C ALA A 52 -7.84 -9.20 -4.88
N ALA A 53 -7.92 -9.61 -3.60
CA ALA A 53 -8.94 -10.55 -3.14
C ALA A 53 -10.36 -9.98 -3.30
N GLN A 54 -10.56 -8.70 -2.94
CA GLN A 54 -11.86 -8.03 -3.13
C GLN A 54 -12.24 -7.94 -4.62
N GLN A 55 -11.28 -7.62 -5.50
CA GLN A 55 -11.53 -7.57 -6.93
C GLN A 55 -11.92 -8.94 -7.49
N GLN A 56 -11.26 -10.00 -7.04
CA GLN A 56 -11.58 -11.36 -7.45
C GLN A 56 -12.99 -11.78 -7.00
N GLN A 57 -13.37 -11.45 -5.77
CA GLN A 57 -14.73 -11.69 -5.26
C GLN A 57 -15.78 -10.93 -6.07
N ARG A 58 -15.53 -9.65 -6.36
CA ARG A 58 -16.44 -8.82 -7.20
C ARG A 58 -16.56 -9.39 -8.61
N ALA A 59 -15.47 -9.85 -9.22
CA ALA A 59 -15.50 -10.47 -10.54
C ALA A 59 -16.29 -11.78 -10.54
N ALA A 60 -16.11 -12.62 -9.51
CA ALA A 60 -16.88 -13.85 -9.34
C ALA A 60 -18.38 -13.59 -9.14
N ALA A 61 -18.73 -12.61 -8.30
CA ALA A 61 -20.12 -12.21 -8.09
C ALA A 61 -20.78 -11.71 -9.38
N LYS A 62 -20.08 -10.86 -10.15
CA LYS A 62 -20.57 -10.38 -11.46
C LYS A 62 -20.82 -11.54 -12.43
N ARG A 63 -19.91 -12.52 -12.50
CA ARG A 63 -20.08 -13.72 -13.34
C ARG A 63 -21.29 -14.54 -12.91
N SER A 64 -21.47 -14.75 -11.61
CA SER A 64 -22.61 -15.48 -11.06
C SER A 64 -23.94 -14.78 -11.36
N VAL A 65 -24.02 -13.47 -11.17
CA VAL A 65 -25.22 -12.69 -11.52
C VAL A 65 -25.53 -12.79 -13.01
N MET A 66 -24.51 -12.66 -13.87
CA MET A 66 -24.69 -12.76 -15.31
C MET A 66 -25.17 -14.16 -15.73
N GLN A 67 -24.64 -15.22 -15.11
CA GLN A 67 -25.12 -16.58 -15.34
C GLN A 67 -26.60 -16.72 -14.94
N HIS A 68 -26.96 -16.23 -13.75
CA HIS A 68 -28.36 -16.27 -13.30
C HIS A 68 -29.31 -15.51 -14.23
N LEU A 69 -28.88 -14.38 -14.78
CA LEU A 69 -29.66 -13.62 -15.75
C LEU A 69 -29.84 -14.40 -17.07
N LEU A 70 -28.78 -15.04 -17.56
CA LEU A 70 -28.85 -15.89 -18.75
C LEU A 70 -29.81 -17.07 -18.54
N ASP A 71 -29.67 -17.78 -17.43
CA ASP A 71 -30.53 -18.92 -17.09
C ASP A 71 -32.00 -18.48 -16.98
N SER A 72 -32.26 -17.31 -16.40
CA SER A 72 -33.61 -16.75 -16.28
C SER A 72 -34.22 -16.41 -17.64
N LEU A 73 -33.41 -15.88 -18.57
CA LEU A 73 -33.85 -15.58 -19.94
C LEU A 73 -34.15 -16.86 -20.74
N GLU A 74 -33.38 -17.92 -20.53
CA GLU A 74 -33.62 -19.22 -21.16
C GLU A 74 -34.92 -19.87 -20.65
N GLN A 75 -35.21 -19.77 -19.35
CA GLN A 75 -36.44 -20.29 -18.75
C GLN A 75 -37.71 -19.55 -19.20
N GLN A 76 -37.63 -18.27 -19.55
CA GLN A 76 -38.77 -17.49 -20.06
C GLN A 76 -39.09 -17.75 -21.54
N ARG A 77 -38.22 -18.46 -22.26
CA ARG A 77 -38.34 -18.68 -23.70
C ARG A 77 -39.07 -19.99 -24.06
N PHE A 78 -39.42 -20.80 -23.05
CA PHE A 78 -40.27 -21.99 -23.15
C PHE A 78 -41.57 -21.78 -22.38
#